data_AF-A0A137QBK3-F1
#
_entry.id   AF-A0A137QBK3-F1
#
_cell.length_a   1.000
_cell.length_b   1.000
_cell.length_c   1.000
_cell.angle_alpha   90.00
_cell.angle_beta   90.00
_cell.angle_gamma   90.00
#
_symmetry.space_group_name_H-M   'P 1'
#
loop_
_entity.id
_entity.type
_entity.pdbx_description
1 polymer ?
#
loop_
_entity_poly.entity_id
_entity_poly.type
_entity_poly.pdbx_seq_one_letter_code
_entity_poly.pdbx_strand_id
1 'polypeptide(L)'
;MEFRLVLEYGKSKLFHFSHYRNDNNPPIDLGYVPYMGDSPLHPKTYWRYLGFYFDCQLTFHKHVQYYLTKAISMVWAMGMLSNSLRGLSSKQKHLLYR
;
A
#
# COMPACT_ATOMS: atom_id res chain seq x y z
N MET A 1 -0.32 -11.98 36.52
CA MET A 1 -0.13 -10.93 35.50
C MET A 1 -1.09 -11.22 34.37
N GLU A 2 -2.02 -10.33 34.11
CA GLU A 2 -3.04 -10.50 33.09
C GLU A 2 -2.62 -9.72 31.84
N PHE A 3 -2.38 -10.42 30.74
CA PHE A 3 -2.03 -9.79 29.47
C PHE A 3 -3.33 -9.39 28.77
N ARG A 4 -3.55 -8.08 28.61
CA ARG A 4 -4.68 -7.54 27.85
C ARG A 4 -4.18 -6.87 26.56
N LEU A 5 -4.83 -7.18 25.45
CA LEU A 5 -4.63 -6.46 24.20
C LEU A 5 -5.34 -5.10 24.30
N VAL A 6 -4.58 -4.02 24.09
CA VAL A 6 -5.08 -2.65 24.08
C VAL A 6 -5.12 -2.15 22.64
N LEU A 7 -6.29 -1.71 22.19
CA LEU A 7 -6.46 -1.14 20.85
C LEU A 7 -5.98 0.31 20.84
N GLU A 8 -5.06 0.64 19.94
CA GLU A 8 -4.62 2.01 19.70
C GLU A 8 -5.25 2.53 18.39
N TYR A 9 -6.21 3.45 18.51
CA TYR A 9 -7.00 3.96 17.38
C TYR A 9 -6.13 4.56 16.26
N GLY A 10 -5.09 5.32 16.60
CA GLY A 10 -4.20 5.92 15.60
C GLY A 10 -3.38 4.90 14.78
N LYS A 11 -3.25 3.67 15.27
CA LYS A 11 -2.52 2.59 14.61
C LYS A 11 -3.43 1.51 14.02
N SER A 12 -4.70 1.48 14.40
CA SER A 12 -5.66 0.52 13.87
C SER A 12 -6.06 0.91 12.44
N LYS A 13 -5.96 -0.04 11.53
CA LYS A 13 -6.51 0.06 10.18
C LYS A 13 -7.53 -1.06 10.05
N LEU A 14 -8.75 -0.70 9.66
CA LEU A 14 -9.75 -1.67 9.33
C LEU A 14 -9.62 -2.06 7.86
N PHE A 15 -9.64 -3.36 7.61
CA PHE A 15 -9.65 -3.93 6.27
C PHE A 15 -10.35 -5.28 6.31
N HIS A 16 -11.23 -5.51 5.33
CA HIS A 16 -11.99 -6.75 5.22
C HIS A 16 -11.68 -7.43 3.89
N PHE A 17 -11.42 -8.75 3.95
CA PHE A 17 -11.31 -9.58 2.77
C PHE A 17 -12.67 -10.19 2.48
N SER A 18 -13.24 -9.88 1.32
CA SER A 18 -14.58 -10.31 0.93
C SER A 18 -14.52 -11.01 -0.42
N HIS A 19 -15.18 -12.15 -0.51
CA HIS A 19 -15.41 -12.82 -1.79
C HIS A 19 -16.57 -12.19 -2.56
N TYR A 20 -17.39 -11.36 -1.90
CA TYR A 20 -18.51 -10.69 -2.53
C TYR A 20 -18.03 -9.51 -3.37
N ARG A 21 -18.44 -9.50 -4.64
CA ARG A 21 -18.19 -8.36 -5.53
C ARG A 21 -19.11 -7.22 -5.12
N ASN A 22 -18.54 -6.05 -4.86
CA ASN A 22 -19.25 -4.86 -4.37
C ASN A 22 -19.73 -4.95 -2.91
N ASP A 23 -18.87 -5.47 -2.03
CA ASP A 23 -19.07 -5.29 -0.60
C ASP A 23 -19.00 -3.80 -0.23
N ASN A 24 -20.05 -3.29 0.40
CA ASN A 24 -20.16 -1.90 0.80
C ASN A 24 -19.17 -1.52 1.91
N ASN A 25 -18.48 -2.51 2.52
CA ASN A 25 -17.47 -2.34 3.56
C ASN A 25 -17.91 -1.27 4.59
N PRO A 26 -18.93 -1.56 5.41
CA PRO A 26 -19.46 -0.58 6.33
C PRO A 26 -18.42 -0.21 7.41
N PRO A 27 -18.50 1.00 7.98
CA PRO A 27 -17.71 1.35 9.16
C PRO A 27 -18.01 0.39 10.31
N ILE A 28 -16.99 0.06 11.10
CA ILE A 28 -17.14 -0.81 12.29
C ILE A 28 -16.91 0.02 13.54
N ASP A 29 -17.86 -0.09 14.47
CA ASP A 29 -17.71 0.33 15.85
C ASP A 29 -17.38 -0.88 16.73
N LEU A 30 -16.29 -0.79 17.49
CA LEU A 30 -15.83 -1.84 18.41
C LEU A 30 -16.38 -1.66 19.83
N GLY A 31 -17.21 -0.64 20.07
CA GLY A 31 -17.81 -0.35 21.38
C GLY A 31 -16.80 0.06 22.45
N TYR A 32 -15.61 0.53 22.04
CA TYR A 32 -14.53 0.93 22.95
C TYR A 32 -14.53 2.44 23.20
N VAL A 33 -15.18 2.83 24.29
CA VAL A 33 -15.24 4.21 24.82
C VAL A 33 -13.92 4.51 25.54
N PRO A 34 -13.19 5.63 25.27
CA PRO A 34 -13.68 6.96 24.86
C PRO A 34 -13.43 7.35 23.39
N TYR A 35 -12.85 6.48 22.56
CA TYR A 35 -12.32 6.89 21.24
C TYR A 35 -13.29 6.68 20.07
N MET A 36 -14.28 5.79 20.19
CA MET A 36 -15.22 5.43 19.11
C MET A 36 -16.66 5.92 19.34
N GLY A 37 -16.85 7.14 19.84
CA GLY A 37 -18.17 7.77 19.85
C GLY A 37 -18.59 8.19 18.44
N ASP A 38 -18.05 9.33 17.99
CA ASP A 38 -18.44 9.96 16.71
C ASP A 38 -17.55 9.54 15.52
N SER A 39 -16.59 8.65 15.73
CA SER A 39 -15.56 8.30 14.72
C SER A 39 -15.42 6.77 14.59
N PRO A 40 -16.33 6.12 13.85
CA PRO A 40 -16.22 4.69 13.57
C PRO A 40 -14.99 4.40 12.69
N LEU A 41 -14.45 3.19 12.78
CA LEU A 41 -13.35 2.80 11.90
C LEU A 41 -13.86 2.60 10.49
N HIS A 42 -13.44 3.49 9.59
CA HIS A 42 -13.71 3.34 8.17
C HIS A 42 -12.72 2.35 7.54
N PRO A 43 -13.22 1.33 6.82
CA PRO A 43 -12.36 0.41 6.12
C PRO A 43 -11.64 1.11 4.98
N LYS A 44 -10.39 0.71 4.74
CA LYS A 44 -9.60 1.20 3.61
C LYS A 44 -9.89 0.36 2.37
N THR A 45 -9.82 1.01 1.21
CA THR A 45 -9.95 0.32 -0.09
C THR A 45 -8.74 -0.53 -0.45
N TYR A 46 -7.56 -0.14 0.05
CA TYR A 46 -6.32 -0.91 -0.10
C TYR A 46 -5.50 -0.89 1.19
N TRP A 47 -4.82 -2.01 1.48
CA TRP A 47 -3.86 -2.11 2.58
C TRP A 47 -2.47 -2.41 2.03
N ARG A 48 -1.48 -1.56 2.36
CA ARG A 48 -0.07 -1.88 2.17
C ARG A 48 0.52 -2.64 3.35
N TYR A 49 0.97 -3.88 3.13
CA TYR A 49 1.68 -4.69 4.14
C TYR A 49 2.91 -5.34 3.52
N LEU A 50 4.08 -5.21 4.18
CA LEU A 50 5.38 -5.70 3.69
C LEU A 50 5.73 -5.28 2.25
N GLY A 51 5.25 -4.12 1.80
CA GLY A 51 5.49 -3.63 0.44
C GLY A 51 4.44 -4.07 -0.59
N PHE A 52 3.58 -5.03 -0.26
CA PHE A 52 2.46 -5.45 -1.11
C PHE A 52 1.23 -4.59 -0.88
N TYR A 53 0.46 -4.35 -1.94
CA TYR A 53 -0.84 -3.69 -1.84
C TYR A 53 -1.92 -4.77 -1.99
N PHE A 54 -2.76 -4.88 -0.97
CA PHE A 54 -3.88 -5.81 -0.92
C PHE A 54 -5.17 -5.05 -1.20
N ASP A 55 -5.97 -5.59 -2.12
CA ASP A 55 -7.34 -5.17 -2.39
C ASP A 55 -8.30 -6.12 -1.65
N CYS A 56 -9.55 -5.70 -1.40
CA CYS A 56 -10.50 -6.49 -0.59
C CYS A 56 -10.78 -7.88 -1.19
N GLN A 57 -10.65 -8.04 -2.51
CA GLN A 57 -10.82 -9.30 -3.24
C GLN A 57 -9.49 -10.01 -3.53
N LEU A 58 -8.36 -9.53 -3.00
CA LEU A 58 -7.02 -10.08 -3.27
C LEU A 58 -6.68 -10.18 -4.77
N THR A 59 -7.19 -9.26 -5.57
CA THR A 59 -6.91 -9.23 -7.02
C THR A 59 -5.60 -8.53 -7.36
N PHE A 60 -5.00 -7.81 -6.41
CA PHE A 60 -3.71 -7.11 -6.54
C PHE A 60 -3.66 -6.09 -7.69
N HIS A 61 -4.79 -5.62 -8.20
CA HIS A 61 -4.84 -4.62 -9.26
C HIS A 61 -4.10 -3.35 -8.84
N LYS A 62 -4.31 -2.90 -7.59
CA LYS A 62 -3.64 -1.69 -7.12
C LYS A 62 -2.13 -1.88 -6.99
N HIS A 63 -1.70 -3.07 -6.62
CA HIS A 63 -0.28 -3.44 -6.55
C HIS A 63 0.37 -3.38 -7.93
N VAL A 64 -0.22 -4.06 -8.91
CA VAL A 64 0.28 -4.10 -10.29
C VAL A 64 0.29 -2.69 -10.87
N GLN A 65 -0.79 -1.92 -10.71
CA GLN A 65 -0.86 -0.54 -11.19
C GLN A 65 0.26 0.31 -10.60
N TYR A 66 0.47 0.26 -9.28
CA TYR A 66 1.51 1.04 -8.61
C TYR A 66 2.91 0.69 -9.11
N TYR A 67 3.24 -0.60 -9.22
CA TYR A 67 4.56 -1.04 -9.66
C TYR A 67 4.79 -0.81 -11.16
N LEU A 68 3.74 -0.91 -11.97
CA LEU A 68 3.80 -0.56 -13.40
C LEU A 68 4.14 0.93 -13.56
N THR A 69 3.42 1.81 -12.88
CA THR A 69 3.72 3.26 -12.90
C THR A 69 5.14 3.51 -12.39
N LYS A 70 5.53 2.87 -11.29
CA LYS A 70 6.89 3.01 -10.74
C LYS A 70 7.97 2.58 -11.73
N ALA A 71 7.77 1.45 -12.42
CA ALA A 71 8.71 0.94 -13.42
C ALA A 71 8.82 1.88 -14.62
N ILE A 72 7.69 2.35 -15.14
CA ILE A 72 7.65 3.32 -16.24
C ILE A 72 8.39 4.60 -15.83
N SER A 73 8.04 5.20 -14.67
CA SER A 73 8.73 6.39 -14.16
C SER A 73 10.24 6.18 -14.01
N MET A 74 10.67 4.98 -13.58
CA MET A 74 12.09 4.65 -13.47
C MET A 74 12.78 4.58 -14.84
N VAL A 75 12.13 4.04 -15.87
CA VAL A 75 12.64 4.04 -17.25
C VAL A 75 12.79 5.46 -17.78
N TRP A 76 11.78 6.32 -17.58
CA TRP A 76 11.85 7.73 -17.97
C TRP A 76 12.97 8.46 -17.24
N ALA A 77 13.07 8.28 -15.93
CA ALA A 77 14.14 8.87 -15.12
C ALA A 77 15.53 8.40 -15.55
N MET A 78 15.69 7.11 -15.88
CA MET A 78 16.93 6.58 -16.45
C MET A 78 17.25 7.20 -17.82
N GLY A 79 16.23 7.45 -18.65
CA GLY A 79 16.39 8.19 -19.90
C GLY A 79 16.90 9.61 -19.67
N MET A 80 16.29 10.33 -18.72
CA MET A 80 16.70 11.69 -18.34
C MET A 80 18.12 11.73 -17.76
N LEU A 81 18.46 10.78 -16.89
CA LEU A 81 19.81 10.65 -16.32
C LEU A 81 20.86 10.33 -17.41
N SER A 82 20.44 9.68 -18.49
CA SER A 82 21.30 9.31 -19.60
C SER A 82 21.65 10.47 -20.55
N ASN A 83 21.15 11.70 -20.32
CA ASN A 83 21.41 12.88 -21.17
C ASN A 83 22.74 13.62 -20.88
N SER A 84 23.70 13.03 -20.17
CA SER A 84 25.08 13.51 -20.20
C SER A 84 25.71 13.10 -21.54
N LEU A 85 25.62 13.95 -22.58
CA LEU A 85 26.27 13.98 -23.93
C LEU A 85 26.69 12.65 -24.68
N ARG A 86 26.99 11.54 -24.01
CA ARG A 86 27.20 10.17 -24.51
C ARG A 86 26.44 9.07 -23.74
N GLY A 87 25.74 9.39 -22.64
CA GLY A 87 25.01 8.44 -21.80
C GLY A 87 25.91 7.38 -21.13
N LEU A 88 25.32 6.62 -20.20
CA LEU A 88 25.99 5.46 -19.61
C LEU A 88 25.80 4.24 -20.52
N SER A 89 26.90 3.65 -20.96
CA SER A 89 26.91 2.35 -21.65
C SER A 89 26.27 1.28 -20.76
N SER A 90 25.69 0.23 -21.37
CA SER A 90 25.09 -0.91 -20.64
C SER A 90 26.04 -1.48 -19.57
N LYS A 91 27.36 -1.51 -19.85
CA LYS A 91 28.40 -1.94 -18.90
C LYS A 91 28.53 -1.02 -17.69
N GLN A 92 28.39 0.30 -17.89
CA GLN A 92 28.47 1.28 -16.80
C GLN A 92 27.20 1.27 -15.95
N LYS A 93 26.04 0.98 -16.55
CA LYS A 93 24.78 0.78 -15.81
C LYS A 93 24.88 -0.42 -14.86
N HIS A 94 25.49 -1.54 -15.30
CA HIS A 94 25.71 -2.71 -14.44
C HIS A 94 26.59 -2.44 -13.22
N LEU A 95 27.59 -1.54 -13.33
CA LEU A 95 28.46 -1.17 -12.20
C LEU A 95 27.74 -0.35 -11.12
N LEU A 96 26.72 0.43 -11.50
CA LEU A 96 26.03 1.37 -10.62
C LEU A 96 24.95 0.71 -9.74
N TYR A 97 24.42 -0.43 -10.18
CA TYR A 97 23.39 -1.20 -9.46
C TYR A 97 23.93 -2.44 -8.73
N ARG A 98 25.24 -2.48 -8.48
CA ARG A 98 25.89 -3.54 -7.69
C ARG A 98 25.69 -3.30 -6.19
#